data_AF-A0A7C7YB53-F1
#
_entry.id   AF-A0A7C7YB53-F1
#
_cell.length_a   1.000
_cell.length_b   1.000
_cell.length_c   1.000
_cell.angle_alpha   90.00
_cell.angle_beta   90.00
_cell.angle_gamma   90.00
#
_symmetry.space_group_name_H-M   'P 1'
#
loop_
_entity.id
_entity.type
_entity.pdbx_description
1 polymer ?
#
loop_
_entity_poly.entity_id
_entity_poly.type
_entity_poly.pdbx_seq_one_letter_code
_entity_poly.pdbx_strand_id
1 'polypeptide(L)'
;MTFTKFSSETEVEFMSDDSDSRQNAVSGLLQQGLELYGTGDVAQAFLLWSEALERDPGNEEALDYMRDADRRTKPRGGPSDAGEPSIMEDARRLLRAEDSDTALELLTNAPTEGSLECEAMIELLRANLFQQYRRELGDLTQIARLADGAMDSPHSRNLPPSAGFLLSMIDGETALSDLVSVSGMDPFEALRSLSRMHQAGILTWGNA
;
A
#
# COMPACT_ATOMS: atom_id res chain seq x y z
N MET A 1 -38.44 5.98 90.77
CA MET A 1 -37.93 6.84 89.68
C MET A 1 -37.47 5.95 88.53
N THR A 2 -38.05 6.20 87.37
CA THR A 2 -37.64 5.84 86.00
C THR A 2 -36.22 6.34 85.68
N PHE A 3 -35.40 5.59 84.94
CA PHE A 3 -35.12 5.80 83.50
C PHE A 3 -33.94 4.93 83.01
N THR A 4 -34.23 4.18 81.96
CA THR A 4 -33.37 3.50 80.99
C THR A 4 -32.29 4.40 80.38
N LYS A 5 -31.10 3.84 80.04
CA LYS A 5 -30.27 4.15 78.85
C LYS A 5 -29.02 3.26 78.86
N PHE A 6 -28.46 2.77 77.76
CA PHE A 6 -28.87 2.53 76.37
C PHE A 6 -27.65 1.82 75.74
N SER A 7 -27.90 0.92 74.80
CA SER A 7 -26.90 0.24 73.98
C SER A 7 -25.93 1.22 73.29
N SER A 8 -24.71 0.74 73.04
CA SER A 8 -23.89 1.21 71.92
C SER A 8 -23.20 0.01 71.27
N GLU A 9 -24.00 -0.85 70.66
CA GLU A 9 -23.61 -1.47 69.39
C GLU A 9 -23.88 -0.41 68.33
N THR A 10 -22.85 0.01 67.61
CA THR A 10 -23.00 0.86 66.44
C THR A 10 -22.33 0.15 65.28
N GLU A 11 -23.19 -0.51 64.52
CA GLU A 11 -23.18 -0.67 63.06
C GLU A 11 -21.89 -0.31 62.33
N VAL A 12 -21.27 -1.34 61.74
CA VAL A 12 -20.44 -1.20 60.56
C VAL A 12 -20.91 -2.26 59.55
N GLU A 13 -21.97 -1.94 58.81
CA GLU A 13 -22.38 -2.65 57.60
C GLU A 13 -22.85 -1.61 56.58
N PHE A 14 -22.71 -1.92 55.29
CA PHE A 14 -23.03 -1.12 54.09
C PHE A 14 -21.94 -0.20 53.55
N MET A 15 -20.98 -0.78 52.79
CA MET A 15 -20.32 -0.10 51.66
C MET A 15 -19.66 -1.05 50.64
N SER A 16 -19.96 -2.36 50.65
CA SER A 16 -19.30 -3.38 49.81
C SER A 16 -20.11 -3.87 48.60
N ASP A 17 -21.40 -3.53 48.50
CA ASP A 17 -22.30 -4.16 47.51
C ASP A 17 -22.21 -3.53 46.09
N ASP A 18 -21.85 -2.25 46.02
CA ASP A 18 -21.81 -1.50 44.77
C ASP A 18 -20.51 -1.73 43.97
N SER A 19 -19.38 -2.00 44.64
CA SER A 19 -18.11 -2.34 44.00
C SER A 19 -18.14 -3.74 43.38
N ASP A 20 -18.71 -4.71 44.08
CA ASP A 20 -18.78 -6.10 43.60
C ASP A 20 -19.73 -6.23 42.41
N SER A 21 -20.84 -5.48 42.42
CA SER A 21 -21.78 -5.41 41.29
C SER A 21 -21.15 -4.79 40.04
N ARG A 22 -20.34 -3.73 40.22
CA ARG A 22 -19.60 -3.10 39.11
C ARG A 22 -18.51 -4.02 38.55
N GLN A 23 -17.77 -4.71 39.40
CA GLN A 23 -16.72 -5.64 38.97
C GLN A 23 -17.28 -6.86 38.22
N ASN A 24 -18.44 -7.36 38.64
CA ASN A 24 -19.14 -8.45 37.94
C ASN A 24 -19.65 -8.01 36.56
N ALA A 25 -20.15 -6.77 36.45
CA ALA A 25 -20.58 -6.22 35.16
C ALA A 25 -19.40 -6.04 34.19
N VAL A 26 -18.26 -5.53 34.67
CA VAL A 26 -17.03 -5.38 33.89
C VAL A 26 -16.54 -6.75 33.41
N SER A 27 -16.45 -7.74 34.29
CA SER A 27 -16.04 -9.11 33.94
C SER A 27 -16.93 -9.73 32.85
N GLY A 28 -18.25 -9.49 32.92
CA GLY A 28 -19.20 -9.95 31.91
C GLY A 28 -18.97 -9.33 30.53
N LEU A 29 -18.66 -8.03 30.47
CA LEU A 29 -18.34 -7.31 29.23
C LEU A 29 -17.02 -7.79 28.62
N LEU A 30 -16.00 -8.03 29.44
CA LEU A 30 -14.71 -8.56 28.99
C LEU A 30 -14.86 -9.94 28.34
N GLN A 31 -15.59 -10.84 29.00
CA GLN A 31 -15.84 -12.20 28.52
C GLN A 31 -16.60 -12.20 27.18
N GLN A 32 -17.67 -11.40 27.07
CA GLN A 32 -18.45 -11.29 25.83
C GLN A 32 -17.60 -10.70 24.69
N GLY A 33 -16.75 -9.71 24.99
CA GLY A 33 -15.82 -9.16 24.01
C GLY A 33 -14.83 -10.20 23.49
N LEU A 34 -14.31 -11.08 24.36
CA LEU A 34 -13.43 -12.19 23.96
C LEU A 34 -14.14 -13.22 23.07
N GLU A 35 -15.41 -13.51 23.32
CA GLU A 35 -16.21 -14.41 22.48
C GLU A 35 -16.40 -13.84 21.06
N LEU A 36 -16.72 -12.54 20.96
CA LEU A 36 -16.83 -11.85 19.67
C LEU A 36 -15.47 -11.74 18.97
N TYR A 37 -14.41 -11.49 19.71
CA TYR A 37 -13.05 -11.49 19.19
C TYR A 37 -12.59 -12.86 18.65
N GLY A 38 -12.97 -13.95 19.33
CA GLY A 38 -12.71 -15.32 18.90
C GLY A 38 -13.47 -15.72 17.63
N THR A 39 -14.67 -15.16 17.43
CA THR A 39 -15.50 -15.39 16.24
C THR A 39 -15.18 -14.44 15.07
N GLY A 40 -14.33 -13.44 15.29
CA GLY A 40 -13.85 -12.51 14.27
C GLY A 40 -14.64 -11.20 14.16
N ASP A 41 -15.67 -11.00 14.98
CA ASP A 41 -16.40 -9.74 15.07
C ASP A 41 -15.71 -8.77 16.04
N VAL A 42 -14.55 -8.28 15.61
CA VAL A 42 -13.70 -7.47 16.47
C VAL A 42 -14.26 -6.06 16.70
N ALA A 43 -15.10 -5.55 15.78
CA ALA A 43 -15.73 -4.25 15.95
C ALA A 43 -16.71 -4.25 17.14
N GLN A 44 -17.53 -5.30 17.26
CA GLN A 44 -18.42 -5.44 18.42
C GLN A 44 -17.64 -5.74 19.71
N ALA A 45 -16.55 -6.52 19.63
CA ALA A 45 -15.66 -6.74 20.77
C ALA A 45 -15.09 -5.42 21.34
N PHE A 46 -14.69 -4.50 20.46
CA PHE A 46 -14.14 -3.20 20.85
C PHE A 46 -15.16 -2.32 21.58
N LEU A 47 -16.43 -2.36 21.15
CA LEU A 47 -17.50 -1.63 21.83
C LEU A 47 -17.71 -2.13 23.26
N LEU A 48 -17.69 -3.46 23.47
CA LEU A 48 -17.86 -4.06 24.80
C LEU A 48 -16.70 -3.71 25.75
N TRP A 49 -15.46 -3.71 25.27
CA TRP A 49 -14.31 -3.32 26.09
C TRP A 49 -14.28 -1.81 26.36
N SER A 50 -14.74 -0.98 25.43
CA SER A 50 -14.96 0.46 25.69
C SER A 50 -16.01 0.66 26.79
N GLU A 51 -17.10 -0.11 26.76
CA GLU A 51 -18.14 -0.07 27.80
C GLU A 51 -17.63 -0.55 29.18
N ALA A 52 -16.65 -1.47 29.18
CA ALA A 52 -15.96 -1.90 30.39
C ALA A 52 -15.08 -0.77 30.96
N LEU A 53 -14.37 -0.04 30.11
CA LEU A 53 -13.54 1.12 30.50
C LEU A 53 -14.35 2.33 30.97
N GLU A 54 -15.56 2.53 30.45
CA GLU A 54 -16.47 3.56 30.98
C GLU A 54 -16.87 3.29 32.44
N ARG A 55 -16.92 2.02 32.84
CA ARG A 55 -17.26 1.59 34.20
C ARG A 55 -16.05 1.47 35.11
N ASP A 56 -14.92 1.04 34.56
CA ASP A 56 -13.64 0.93 35.24
C ASP A 56 -12.51 1.48 34.33
N PRO A 57 -12.24 2.80 34.38
CA PRO A 57 -11.22 3.43 33.54
C PRO A 57 -9.79 2.93 33.76
N GLY A 58 -9.54 2.21 34.87
CA GLY A 58 -8.25 1.65 35.23
C GLY A 58 -8.08 0.18 34.83
N ASN A 59 -9.05 -0.41 34.13
CA ASN A 59 -9.03 -1.84 33.82
C ASN A 59 -7.93 -2.19 32.81
N GLU A 60 -6.82 -2.75 33.30
CA GLU A 60 -5.67 -3.12 32.47
C GLU A 60 -6.04 -4.19 31.43
N GLU A 61 -6.96 -5.12 31.73
CA GLU A 61 -7.37 -6.18 30.81
C GLU A 61 -8.13 -5.62 29.61
N ALA A 62 -9.09 -4.71 29.82
CA ALA A 62 -9.82 -4.05 28.74
C ALA A 62 -8.88 -3.27 27.82
N LEU A 63 -7.90 -2.55 28.40
CA LEU A 63 -6.88 -1.81 27.64
C LEU A 63 -6.00 -2.75 26.80
N ASP A 64 -5.54 -3.86 27.39
CA ASP A 64 -4.72 -4.85 26.69
C ASP A 64 -5.50 -5.53 25.55
N TYR A 65 -6.77 -5.90 25.78
CA TYR A 65 -7.63 -6.47 24.74
C TYR A 65 -7.89 -5.49 23.59
N MET A 66 -8.16 -4.22 23.88
CA MET A 66 -8.32 -3.19 22.85
C MET A 66 -7.03 -2.97 22.05
N ARG A 67 -5.86 -3.02 22.71
CA ARG A 67 -4.56 -2.92 22.02
C ARG A 67 -4.32 -4.10 21.08
N ASP A 68 -4.60 -5.31 21.54
CA ASP A 68 -4.39 -6.52 20.75
C ASP A 68 -5.40 -6.63 19.60
N ALA A 69 -6.62 -6.16 19.83
CA ALA A 69 -7.63 -6.04 18.80
C ALA A 69 -7.31 -4.96 17.76
N ASP A 70 -6.84 -3.78 18.17
CA ASP A 70 -6.41 -2.71 17.24
C ASP A 70 -5.30 -3.20 16.28
N ARG A 71 -4.40 -4.05 16.78
CA ARG A 71 -3.37 -4.70 15.95
C ARG A 71 -3.95 -5.66 14.92
N ARG A 72 -5.12 -6.24 15.16
CA ARG A 72 -5.77 -7.25 14.31
C ARG A 72 -6.86 -6.66 13.41
N THR A 73 -7.47 -5.53 13.79
CA THR A 73 -8.52 -4.79 13.05
C THR A 73 -8.01 -3.65 12.21
N LYS A 74 -6.70 -3.47 12.09
CA LYS A 74 -6.12 -2.68 11.01
C LYS A 74 -5.81 -3.58 9.81
N PRO A 75 -6.78 -3.86 8.91
CA PRO A 75 -6.46 -3.82 7.50
C PRO A 75 -6.12 -2.36 7.16
N ARG A 76 -5.06 -2.14 6.38
CA ARG A 76 -4.61 -0.82 5.92
C ARG A 76 -5.75 -0.13 5.14
N GLY A 77 -6.55 0.71 5.80
CA GLY A 77 -7.68 1.33 5.11
C GLY A 77 -8.44 2.36 5.94
N GLY A 78 -7.81 3.52 6.18
CA GLY A 78 -8.49 4.77 6.54
C GLY A 78 -8.01 5.42 7.84
N PRO A 79 -8.28 6.73 7.99
CA PRO A 79 -7.59 7.83 7.32
C PRO A 79 -6.21 8.08 7.97
N SER A 80 -5.17 8.17 7.14
CA SER A 80 -3.82 8.56 7.56
C SER A 80 -3.85 10.02 8.04
N ASP A 81 -3.82 10.21 9.36
CA ASP A 81 -3.36 11.46 9.96
C ASP A 81 -1.93 11.24 10.47
N ALA A 82 -1.05 12.14 10.06
CA ALA A 82 0.35 12.29 10.47
C ALA A 82 1.39 11.24 10.02
N GLY A 83 1.79 11.30 8.75
CA GLY A 83 3.23 11.31 8.44
C GLY A 83 3.79 10.27 7.47
N GLU A 84 3.04 9.25 7.05
CA GLU A 84 3.51 8.37 5.98
C GLU A 84 3.17 8.98 4.60
N PRO A 85 4.15 9.19 3.71
CA PRO A 85 3.88 9.74 2.39
C PRO A 85 2.97 8.78 1.62
N SER A 86 1.81 9.28 1.21
CA SER A 86 0.90 8.52 0.36
C SER A 86 1.60 8.27 -0.98
N ILE A 87 1.67 7.00 -1.41
CA ILE A 87 2.19 6.61 -2.73
C ILE A 87 1.51 7.43 -3.84
N MET A 88 0.23 7.76 -3.66
CA MET A 88 -0.51 8.59 -4.60
C MET A 88 -0.04 10.05 -4.60
N GLU A 89 0.27 10.61 -3.44
CA GLU A 89 0.84 11.95 -3.34
C GLU A 89 2.27 12.00 -3.91
N ASP A 90 3.06 10.96 -3.69
CA ASP A 90 4.39 10.81 -4.29
C ASP A 90 4.32 10.73 -5.81
N ALA A 91 3.44 9.91 -6.36
CA ALA A 91 3.20 9.86 -7.79
C ALA A 91 2.77 11.24 -8.33
N ARG A 92 1.83 11.92 -7.68
CA ARG A 92 1.42 13.29 -8.07
C ARG A 92 2.57 14.30 -7.98
N ARG A 93 3.49 14.16 -7.02
CA ARG A 93 4.71 14.98 -6.95
C ARG A 93 5.61 14.74 -8.15
N LEU A 94 5.85 13.47 -8.51
CA LEU A 94 6.66 13.09 -9.66
C LEU A 94 6.05 13.61 -10.98
N LEU A 95 4.73 13.55 -11.14
CA LEU A 95 4.06 14.11 -12.33
C LEU A 95 4.20 15.63 -12.43
N ARG A 96 4.17 16.36 -11.32
CA ARG A 96 4.47 17.80 -11.32
C ARG A 96 5.93 18.10 -11.66
N ALA A 97 6.82 17.16 -11.44
CA ALA A 97 8.23 17.21 -11.84
C ALA A 97 8.48 16.64 -13.24
N GLU A 98 7.42 16.31 -14.00
CA GLU A 98 7.47 15.69 -15.33
C GLU A 98 8.13 14.30 -15.39
N ASP A 99 8.36 13.66 -14.23
CA ASP A 99 8.96 12.33 -14.13
C ASP A 99 7.89 11.23 -14.16
N SER A 100 7.31 11.04 -15.35
CA SER A 100 6.20 10.09 -15.57
C SER A 100 6.65 8.63 -15.49
N ASP A 101 7.89 8.31 -15.87
CA ASP A 101 8.46 6.97 -15.79
C ASP A 101 8.59 6.50 -14.34
N THR A 102 9.19 7.32 -13.49
CA THR A 102 9.35 7.01 -12.06
C THR A 102 8.00 6.96 -11.37
N ALA A 103 7.06 7.84 -11.74
CA ALA A 103 5.70 7.81 -11.22
C ALA A 103 4.97 6.50 -11.56
N LEU A 104 5.12 6.01 -12.79
CA LEU A 104 4.54 4.73 -13.21
C LEU A 104 5.18 3.57 -12.44
N GLU A 105 6.51 3.53 -12.34
CA GLU A 105 7.21 2.47 -11.59
C GLU A 105 6.80 2.43 -10.12
N LEU A 106 6.67 3.60 -9.48
CA LEU A 106 6.22 3.71 -8.10
C LEU A 106 4.82 3.11 -7.92
N LEU A 107 3.88 3.44 -8.82
CA LEU A 107 2.49 2.98 -8.73
C LEU A 107 2.35 1.49 -9.06
N THR A 108 3.08 0.99 -10.07
CA THR A 108 3.06 -0.43 -10.44
C THR A 108 3.64 -1.33 -9.35
N ASN A 109 4.63 -0.85 -8.60
CA ASN A 109 5.25 -1.60 -7.50
C ASN A 109 4.54 -1.41 -6.15
N ALA A 110 3.47 -0.61 -6.11
CA ALA A 110 2.70 -0.40 -4.89
C ALA A 110 2.04 -1.71 -4.42
N PRO A 111 1.91 -1.95 -3.11
CA PRO A 111 1.24 -3.13 -2.59
C PRO A 111 -0.21 -3.21 -3.08
N THR A 112 -0.63 -4.44 -3.40
CA THR A 112 -1.74 -4.82 -4.30
C THR A 112 -3.16 -4.39 -3.89
N GLU A 113 -3.33 -3.69 -2.77
CA GLU A 113 -4.60 -3.01 -2.43
C GLU A 113 -4.66 -1.65 -3.13
N GLY A 114 -4.46 -1.67 -4.45
CA GLY A 114 -4.56 -0.48 -5.29
C GLY A 114 -5.99 0.02 -5.28
N SER A 115 -6.20 1.27 -4.88
CA SER A 115 -7.50 1.92 -5.06
C SER A 115 -7.79 2.04 -6.56
N LEU A 116 -9.08 2.13 -6.94
CA LEU A 116 -9.49 2.46 -8.31
C LEU A 116 -8.77 3.71 -8.87
N GLU A 117 -8.39 4.63 -7.99
CA GLU A 117 -7.62 5.82 -8.34
C GLU A 117 -6.19 5.48 -8.78
N CYS A 118 -5.49 4.57 -8.08
CA CYS A 118 -4.16 4.12 -8.49
C CYS A 118 -4.20 3.43 -9.86
N GLU A 119 -5.17 2.53 -10.07
CA GLU A 119 -5.35 1.85 -11.36
C GLU A 119 -5.64 2.85 -12.49
N ALA A 120 -6.55 3.80 -12.26
CA ALA A 120 -6.86 4.84 -13.23
C ALA A 120 -5.64 5.73 -13.56
N MET A 121 -4.81 6.05 -12.55
CA MET A 121 -3.59 6.82 -12.77
C MET A 121 -2.56 6.02 -13.58
N ILE A 122 -2.38 4.73 -13.27
CA ILE A 122 -1.47 3.85 -14.01
C ILE A 122 -1.86 3.83 -15.50
N GLU A 123 -3.14 3.62 -15.80
CA GLU A 123 -3.61 3.56 -17.19
C GLU A 123 -3.48 4.91 -17.91
N LEU A 124 -3.74 6.03 -17.22
CA LEU A 124 -3.52 7.37 -17.78
C LEU A 124 -2.03 7.60 -18.08
N LEU A 125 -1.14 7.20 -17.18
CA LEU A 125 0.30 7.32 -17.37
C LEU A 125 0.81 6.45 -18.51
N ARG A 126 0.37 5.18 -18.57
CA ARG A 126 0.71 4.28 -19.68
C ARG A 126 0.28 4.87 -21.01
N ALA A 127 -0.94 5.42 -21.11
CA ALA A 127 -1.41 6.05 -22.33
C ALA A 127 -0.56 7.27 -22.75
N ASN A 128 -0.20 8.14 -21.80
CA ASN A 128 0.63 9.32 -22.08
C ASN A 128 2.05 8.94 -22.48
N LEU A 129 2.70 8.07 -21.70
CA LEU A 129 4.04 7.57 -21.97
C LEU A 129 4.11 6.81 -23.30
N PHE A 130 3.07 6.05 -23.65
CA PHE A 130 2.99 5.40 -24.96
C PHE A 130 3.11 6.41 -26.12
N GLN A 131 2.38 7.52 -26.04
CA GLN A 131 2.46 8.58 -27.06
C GLN A 131 3.82 9.28 -27.05
N GLN A 132 4.40 9.47 -25.86
CA GLN A 132 5.74 10.05 -25.72
C GLN A 132 6.81 9.17 -26.36
N TYR A 133 6.86 7.88 -26.04
CA TYR A 133 7.83 6.94 -26.62
C TYR A 133 7.67 6.84 -28.13
N ARG A 134 6.44 6.81 -28.65
CA ARG A 134 6.23 6.81 -30.11
C ARG A 134 6.76 8.08 -30.77
N ARG A 135 6.59 9.24 -30.14
CA ARG A 135 7.12 10.51 -30.66
C ARG A 135 8.64 10.54 -30.61
N GLU A 136 9.24 10.01 -29.56
CA GLU A 136 10.68 9.94 -29.39
C GLU A 136 11.34 8.99 -30.39
N LEU A 137 10.78 7.78 -30.54
CA LEU A 137 11.27 6.78 -31.48
C LEU A 137 11.06 7.22 -32.94
N GLY A 138 10.08 8.08 -33.19
CA GLY A 138 9.83 8.66 -34.50
C GLY A 138 9.26 7.65 -35.49
N ASP A 139 9.93 7.47 -36.62
CA ASP A 139 9.49 6.57 -37.69
C ASP A 139 9.82 5.11 -37.34
N LEU A 140 8.79 4.36 -36.95
CA LEU A 140 8.96 2.95 -36.57
C LEU A 140 9.30 2.03 -37.75
N THR A 141 9.31 2.52 -38.99
CA THR A 141 9.76 1.74 -40.15
C THR A 141 11.29 1.69 -40.27
N GLN A 142 12.01 2.45 -39.45
CA GLN A 142 13.47 2.45 -39.44
C GLN A 142 14.02 1.13 -38.88
N ILE A 143 15.14 0.68 -39.47
CA ILE A 143 15.82 -0.55 -39.09
C ILE A 143 16.66 -0.31 -37.84
N ALA A 144 16.41 -1.10 -36.79
CA ALA A 144 17.14 -1.00 -35.54
C ALA A 144 18.52 -1.66 -35.65
N ARG A 145 19.56 -1.00 -35.13
CA ARG A 145 20.93 -1.53 -35.07
C ARG A 145 21.48 -1.36 -33.66
N LEU A 146 22.34 -2.30 -33.25
CA LEU A 146 23.14 -2.14 -32.04
C LEU A 146 24.24 -1.11 -32.29
N ALA A 147 24.45 -0.21 -31.33
CA ALA A 147 25.56 0.72 -31.36
C ALA A 147 26.90 0.00 -31.15
N ASP A 148 27.99 0.58 -31.66
CA ASP A 148 29.34 0.08 -31.40
C ASP A 148 29.66 0.14 -29.90
N GLY A 149 30.08 -0.98 -29.31
CA GLY A 149 30.36 -1.06 -27.87
C GLY A 149 29.11 -0.99 -26.97
N ALA A 150 27.91 -1.22 -27.52
CA ALA A 150 26.64 -1.17 -26.77
C ALA A 150 26.63 -2.03 -25.50
N MET A 151 27.28 -3.20 -25.53
CA MET A 151 27.33 -4.13 -24.40
C MET A 151 28.37 -3.77 -23.34
N ASP A 152 29.38 -2.96 -23.69
CA ASP A 152 30.48 -2.56 -22.80
C ASP A 152 30.15 -1.29 -22.00
N SER A 153 29.04 -0.61 -22.33
CA SER A 153 28.62 0.62 -21.69
C SER A 153 28.06 0.37 -20.29
N PRO A 154 28.38 1.19 -19.27
CA PRO A 154 27.85 1.04 -17.92
C PRO A 154 26.32 1.12 -17.85
N HIS A 155 25.70 1.79 -18.83
CA HIS A 155 24.24 1.93 -18.97
C HIS A 155 23.53 0.63 -19.39
N SER A 156 24.24 -0.35 -19.99
CA SER A 156 23.67 -1.66 -20.32
C SER A 156 23.29 -2.47 -19.08
N ARG A 157 23.88 -2.15 -17.91
CA ARG A 157 23.62 -2.82 -16.63
C ARG A 157 22.27 -2.47 -16.00
N ASN A 158 21.61 -1.39 -16.45
CA ASN A 158 20.32 -0.94 -15.90
C ASN A 158 19.16 -1.15 -16.88
N LEU A 159 19.31 -2.10 -17.81
CA LEU A 159 18.25 -2.44 -18.74
C LEU A 159 17.15 -3.27 -18.07
N PRO A 160 15.88 -3.02 -18.41
CA PRO A 160 14.78 -3.85 -17.91
C PRO A 160 14.94 -5.29 -18.44
N PRO A 161 14.45 -6.32 -17.71
CA PRO A 161 14.56 -7.71 -18.14
C PRO A 161 14.01 -7.96 -19.55
N SER A 162 12.97 -7.21 -19.95
CA SER A 162 12.37 -7.24 -21.28
C SER A 162 13.31 -6.82 -22.41
N ALA A 163 14.32 -5.99 -22.13
CA ALA A 163 15.26 -5.52 -23.13
C ALA A 163 16.14 -6.64 -23.68
N GLY A 164 16.51 -7.63 -22.85
CA GLY A 164 17.34 -8.76 -23.30
C GLY A 164 16.72 -9.55 -24.44
N PHE A 165 15.39 -9.72 -24.42
CA PHE A 165 14.66 -10.39 -25.48
C PHE A 165 14.64 -9.56 -26.77
N LEU A 166 14.32 -8.27 -26.69
CA LEU A 166 14.36 -7.37 -27.85
C LEU A 166 15.75 -7.29 -28.47
N LEU A 167 16.81 -7.22 -27.65
CA LEU A 167 18.20 -7.24 -28.11
C LEU A 167 18.52 -8.50 -28.94
N SER A 168 17.97 -9.66 -28.56
CA SER A 168 18.17 -10.91 -29.29
C SER A 168 17.54 -10.93 -30.69
N MET A 169 16.55 -10.06 -30.94
CA MET A 169 15.88 -9.94 -32.24
C MET A 169 16.49 -8.84 -33.13
N ILE A 170 17.43 -8.06 -32.61
CA ILE A 170 18.07 -6.98 -33.37
C ILE A 170 19.21 -7.58 -34.19
N ASP A 171 18.88 -7.94 -35.41
CA ASP A 171 19.80 -8.47 -36.43
C ASP A 171 20.36 -7.40 -37.38
N GLY A 172 19.88 -6.16 -37.25
CA GLY A 172 20.25 -5.07 -38.15
C GLY A 172 19.49 -5.04 -39.48
N GLU A 173 18.43 -5.85 -39.60
CA GLU A 173 17.51 -5.90 -40.74
C GLU A 173 16.04 -5.67 -40.32
N THR A 174 15.72 -5.93 -39.05
CA THR A 174 14.37 -5.80 -38.51
C THR A 174 13.99 -4.34 -38.18
N ALA A 175 12.80 -3.91 -38.62
CA ALA A 175 12.27 -2.58 -38.32
C ALA A 175 11.73 -2.47 -36.88
N LEU A 176 11.73 -1.27 -36.31
CA LEU A 176 11.21 -1.03 -34.95
C LEU A 176 9.75 -1.49 -34.80
N SER A 177 8.91 -1.28 -35.81
CA SER A 177 7.51 -1.74 -35.83
C SER A 177 7.39 -3.26 -35.75
N ASP A 178 8.32 -3.97 -36.40
CA ASP A 178 8.33 -5.42 -36.44
C ASP A 178 8.87 -5.98 -35.11
N LEU A 179 9.87 -5.34 -34.51
CA LEU A 179 10.31 -5.68 -33.15
C LEU A 179 9.15 -5.57 -32.15
N VAL A 180 8.35 -4.50 -32.22
CA VAL A 180 7.17 -4.35 -31.36
C VAL A 180 6.15 -5.47 -31.64
N SER A 181 5.87 -5.79 -32.90
CA SER A 181 4.81 -6.73 -33.28
C SER A 181 5.16 -8.20 -33.09
N VAL A 182 6.42 -8.58 -33.38
CA VAL A 182 6.90 -9.97 -33.38
C VAL A 182 7.41 -10.38 -31.99
N SER A 183 7.72 -9.42 -31.12
CA SER A 183 8.23 -9.72 -29.77
C SER A 183 7.27 -10.54 -28.89
N GLY A 184 5.97 -10.51 -29.18
CA GLY A 184 4.95 -11.07 -28.28
C GLY A 184 4.82 -10.35 -26.94
N MET A 185 5.53 -9.23 -26.75
CA MET A 185 5.44 -8.38 -25.57
C MET A 185 4.22 -7.45 -25.67
N ASP A 186 3.78 -6.94 -24.52
CA ASP A 186 2.87 -5.81 -24.49
C ASP A 186 3.50 -4.63 -25.29
N PRO A 187 2.77 -4.01 -26.25
CA PRO A 187 3.34 -2.98 -27.11
C PRO A 187 3.90 -1.77 -26.35
N PHE A 188 3.31 -1.44 -25.20
CA PHE A 188 3.82 -0.36 -24.36
C PHE A 188 5.19 -0.76 -23.76
N GLU A 189 5.32 -1.97 -23.23
CA GLU A 189 6.60 -2.46 -22.69
C GLU A 189 7.68 -2.60 -23.77
N ALA A 190 7.30 -2.99 -24.99
CA ALA A 190 8.22 -3.04 -26.12
C ALA A 190 8.76 -1.64 -26.48
N LEU A 191 7.87 -0.66 -26.66
CA LEU A 191 8.25 0.72 -26.97
C LEU A 191 9.05 1.37 -25.83
N ARG A 192 8.66 1.13 -24.57
CA ARG A 192 9.39 1.60 -23.39
C ARG A 192 10.82 1.07 -23.37
N SER A 193 10.98 -0.22 -23.64
CA SER A 193 12.29 -0.87 -23.70
C SER A 193 13.15 -0.32 -24.85
N LEU A 194 12.57 -0.14 -26.04
CA LEU A 194 13.24 0.46 -27.21
C LEU A 194 13.67 1.90 -26.95
N SER A 195 12.80 2.74 -26.37
CA SER A 195 13.12 4.13 -26.01
C SER A 195 14.28 4.18 -24.99
N ARG A 196 14.22 3.37 -23.91
CA ARG A 196 15.31 3.32 -22.91
C ARG A 196 16.63 2.85 -23.52
N MET A 197 16.62 1.86 -24.40
CA MET A 197 17.83 1.39 -25.07
C MET A 197 18.41 2.46 -26.01
N HIS A 198 17.57 3.23 -26.69
CA HIS A 198 18.03 4.36 -27.51
C HIS A 198 18.64 5.47 -26.66
N GLN A 199 17.98 5.88 -25.58
CA GLN A 199 18.50 6.88 -24.64
C GLN A 199 19.83 6.45 -24.00
N ALA A 200 19.97 5.15 -23.73
CA ALA A 200 21.21 4.55 -23.22
C ALA A 200 22.32 4.43 -24.28
N GLY A 201 22.05 4.79 -25.55
CA GLY A 201 23.00 4.68 -26.66
C GLY A 201 23.28 3.24 -27.09
N ILE A 202 22.40 2.30 -26.75
CA ILE A 202 22.52 0.87 -27.10
C ILE A 202 21.92 0.61 -28.48
N LEU A 203 20.86 1.34 -28.83
CA LEU A 203 20.21 1.28 -30.13
C LEU A 203 20.40 2.55 -30.92
N THR A 204 20.61 2.37 -32.23
CA THR A 204 20.64 3.44 -33.21
C THR A 204 19.82 3.04 -34.44
N TRP A 205 19.32 4.02 -35.16
CA TRP A 205 18.64 3.83 -36.44
C TRP A 205 18.73 5.11 -37.28
N GLY A 206 18.66 4.98 -38.60
CA GLY A 206 19.06 6.06 -39.51
C GLY A 206 20.59 6.10 -39.73
N ASN A 207 21.04 6.82 -40.76
CA ASN A 207 22.46 6.86 -41.11
C ASN A 207 23.29 7.43 -39.94
N ALA A 208 24.26 6.64 -39.48
CA ALA A 208 25.46 7.14 -38.83
C ALA A 208 26.24 8.07 -39.77
#